data_AF-D5EPW5-F1
#
_entry.id   AF-D5EPW5-F1
#
_cell.length_a   1.000
_cell.length_b   1.000
_cell.length_c   1.000
_cell.angle_alpha   90.00
_cell.angle_beta   90.00
_cell.angle_gamma   90.00
#
_symmetry.space_group_name_H-M   'P 1'
#
loop_
_entity.id
_entity.type
_entity.pdbx_description
1 polymer ?
#
loop_
_entity_poly.entity_id
_entity_poly.type
_entity_poly.pdbx_seq_one_letter_code
_entity_poly.pdbx_strand_id
1 'polypeptide(L)'
;MARKCISFTCLFLVVFSLCGCKSHKAADAAGFQLNPDRLSSTKEAIGELVDDPEREVQLLGIIDGYESELWRLVNQAQTIQDQIVRVNANYDATQKDLEVLYLQSNELIKELVDLSANYSLRLRSHCTEDEWAQITGEKVPAFKFTF
;
A
#
# COMPACT_ATOMS: atom_id res chain seq x y z
N MET A 1 60.58 0.06 19.37
CA MET A 1 60.23 1.47 19.07
C MET A 1 59.54 1.53 17.72
N ALA A 2 58.43 2.27 17.70
CA ALA A 2 57.73 2.89 16.56
C ALA A 2 57.15 2.04 15.42
N ARG A 3 55.80 2.10 15.35
CA ARG A 3 54.89 1.68 14.28
C ARG A 3 54.99 2.59 13.04
N LYS A 4 54.77 2.01 11.85
CA LYS A 4 54.16 2.64 10.64
C LYS A 4 53.44 1.49 9.91
N CYS A 5 52.13 1.25 9.98
CA CYS A 5 50.94 2.03 9.56
C CYS A 5 50.90 2.39 8.06
N ILE A 6 49.87 1.79 7.41
CA ILE A 6 49.11 2.26 6.23
C ILE A 6 49.60 1.78 4.87
N SER A 7 48.87 0.81 4.29
CA SER A 7 48.17 0.94 2.99
C SER A 7 47.71 -0.44 2.50
N PHE A 8 46.59 -0.90 3.05
CA PHE A 8 45.91 -2.13 2.62
C PHE A 8 44.45 -1.78 2.29
N THR A 9 44.22 -0.82 1.40
CA THR A 9 42.84 -0.31 1.18
C THR A 9 42.60 0.33 -0.20
N CYS A 10 43.19 -0.19 -1.28
CA CYS A 10 42.84 0.28 -2.64
C CYS A 10 42.63 -0.82 -3.68
N LEU A 11 42.57 -2.11 -3.29
CA LEU A 11 42.41 -3.21 -4.25
C LEU A 11 41.14 -4.06 -4.04
N PHE A 12 40.06 -3.42 -3.59
CA PHE A 12 38.74 -4.08 -3.44
C PHE A 12 37.59 -3.33 -4.15
N LEU A 13 37.90 -2.33 -4.99
CA LEU A 13 36.92 -1.42 -5.58
C LEU A 13 36.66 -1.59 -7.09
N VAL A 14 37.12 -2.70 -7.71
CA VAL A 14 36.96 -2.89 -9.17
C VAL A 14 36.29 -4.22 -9.56
N VAL A 15 35.81 -5.03 -8.60
CA VAL A 15 35.15 -6.34 -8.89
C VAL A 15 33.68 -6.38 -8.43
N PHE A 16 33.03 -5.22 -8.28
CA PHE A 16 31.57 -5.14 -8.07
C PHE A 16 30.81 -4.62 -9.30
N SER A 17 31.48 -4.42 -10.44
CA SER A 17 30.88 -3.78 -11.62
C SER A 17 30.37 -4.74 -12.71
N LEU A 18 30.37 -6.06 -12.53
CA LEU A 18 30.03 -7.00 -13.64
C LEU A 18 29.20 -8.25 -13.29
N CYS A 19 28.53 -8.32 -12.13
CA CYS A 19 27.58 -9.40 -11.85
C CYS A 19 26.34 -8.83 -11.16
N GLY A 20 25.29 -8.53 -11.93
CA GLY A 20 24.04 -8.05 -11.34
C GLY A 20 22.96 -7.52 -12.26
N CYS A 21 23.08 -7.60 -13.59
CA CYS A 21 21.93 -7.44 -14.49
C CYS A 21 20.99 -8.65 -14.39
N LYS A 22 20.29 -8.77 -13.27
CA LYS A 22 18.96 -9.40 -13.21
C LYS A 22 18.02 -8.36 -12.64
N SER A 23 17.44 -7.61 -13.57
CA SER A 23 16.15 -6.94 -13.41
C SER A 23 15.13 -7.97 -12.95
N HIS A 24 15.09 -8.22 -11.65
CA HIS A 24 13.95 -8.79 -10.98
C HIS A 24 13.58 -7.79 -9.90
N LYS A 25 12.35 -7.28 -10.04
CA LYS A 25 11.59 -6.46 -9.11
C LYS A 25 11.75 -4.94 -9.23
N ALA A 26 11.25 -4.42 -10.36
CA ALA A 26 10.48 -3.18 -10.33
C ALA A 26 9.12 -3.34 -9.57
N ALA A 27 8.81 -4.54 -9.06
CA ALA A 27 7.58 -4.87 -8.32
C ALA A 27 7.66 -4.59 -6.81
N ASP A 28 8.84 -4.32 -6.26
CA ASP A 28 9.03 -3.91 -4.86
C ASP A 28 9.45 -2.42 -4.82
N ALA A 29 8.86 -1.58 -5.69
CA ALA A 29 9.02 -0.13 -5.57
C ALA A 29 8.44 0.30 -4.20
N ALA A 30 9.25 0.97 -3.39
CA ALA A 30 8.80 1.60 -2.15
C ALA A 30 7.50 2.38 -2.45
N GLY A 31 6.42 2.00 -1.79
CA GLY A 31 5.08 2.46 -2.13
C GLY A 31 3.96 1.73 -1.39
N PHE A 32 2.75 2.26 -1.61
CA PHE A 32 1.50 1.71 -1.13
C PHE A 32 1.06 0.53 -2.01
N GLN A 33 0.92 -0.65 -1.43
CA GLN A 33 0.41 -1.84 -2.11
C GLN A 33 -0.90 -2.28 -1.46
N LEU A 34 -1.97 -2.32 -2.25
CA LEU A 34 -3.21 -2.98 -1.90
C LEU A 34 -2.98 -4.50 -1.90
N ASN A 35 -3.49 -5.18 -0.89
CA ASN A 35 -3.51 -6.64 -0.88
C ASN A 35 -4.83 -7.13 -1.50
N PRO A 36 -4.85 -7.57 -2.78
CA PRO A 36 -6.08 -7.98 -3.44
C PRO A 36 -6.71 -9.20 -2.75
N ASP A 37 -5.90 -10.08 -2.18
CA ASP A 37 -6.36 -11.30 -1.51
C ASP A 37 -7.29 -10.97 -0.34
N ARG A 38 -7.11 -9.82 0.33
CA ARG A 38 -7.99 -9.42 1.43
C ARG A 38 -9.42 -9.17 0.97
N LEU A 39 -9.59 -8.49 -0.17
CA LEU A 39 -10.91 -8.20 -0.72
C LEU A 39 -11.55 -9.48 -1.25
N SER A 40 -10.79 -10.32 -1.96
CA SER A 40 -11.27 -11.62 -2.44
C SER A 40 -11.75 -12.52 -1.30
N SER A 41 -10.95 -12.71 -0.24
CA SER A 41 -11.37 -13.53 0.91
C SER A 41 -12.58 -12.97 1.64
N THR A 42 -12.72 -11.64 1.69
CA THR A 42 -13.92 -11.01 2.27
C THR A 42 -15.18 -11.31 1.44
N LYS A 43 -15.07 -11.26 0.09
CA LYS A 43 -16.18 -11.59 -0.81
C LYS A 43 -16.55 -13.08 -0.72
N GLU A 44 -15.55 -13.96 -0.66
CA GLU A 44 -15.74 -15.40 -0.47
C GLU A 44 -16.45 -15.69 0.86
N ALA A 45 -15.99 -15.11 1.97
CA ALA A 45 -16.63 -15.27 3.27
C ALA A 45 -18.09 -14.77 3.28
N ILE A 46 -18.40 -13.68 2.59
CA ILE A 46 -19.79 -13.20 2.45
C ILE A 46 -20.65 -14.24 1.72
N GLY A 47 -20.17 -14.78 0.60
CA GLY A 47 -20.92 -15.78 -0.18
C GLY A 47 -21.08 -17.13 0.54
N GLU A 48 -20.19 -17.46 1.46
CA GLU A 48 -20.28 -18.68 2.28
C GLU A 48 -21.19 -18.53 3.50
N LEU A 49 -21.26 -17.33 4.09
CA LEU A 49 -21.90 -17.12 5.40
C LEU A 49 -23.31 -16.51 5.33
N VAL A 50 -23.68 -15.89 4.21
CA VAL A 50 -24.92 -15.12 4.08
C VAL A 50 -25.94 -15.90 3.25
N ASP A 51 -26.89 -16.54 3.93
CA ASP A 51 -27.94 -17.35 3.26
C ASP A 51 -29.00 -16.51 2.51
N ASP A 52 -29.19 -15.25 2.90
CA ASP A 52 -30.18 -14.34 2.30
C ASP A 52 -29.59 -13.71 1.01
N PRO A 53 -30.09 -14.06 -0.19
CA PRO A 53 -29.52 -13.59 -1.45
C PRO A 53 -29.60 -12.07 -1.64
N GLU A 54 -30.64 -11.42 -1.12
CA GLU A 54 -30.76 -9.95 -1.24
C GLU A 54 -29.72 -9.26 -0.35
N ARG A 55 -29.49 -9.80 0.84
CA ARG A 55 -28.48 -9.30 1.79
C ARG A 55 -27.06 -9.58 1.31
N GLU A 56 -26.81 -10.75 0.71
CA GLU A 56 -25.54 -11.09 0.08
C GLU A 56 -25.18 -10.07 -1.01
N VAL A 57 -26.12 -9.78 -1.93
CA VAL A 57 -25.93 -8.77 -2.99
C VAL A 57 -25.62 -7.39 -2.41
N GLN A 58 -26.30 -7.00 -1.32
CA GLN A 58 -26.02 -5.72 -0.65
C GLN A 58 -24.60 -5.68 -0.06
N LEU A 59 -24.18 -6.73 0.64
CA LEU A 59 -22.86 -6.83 1.26
C LEU A 59 -21.74 -6.85 0.20
N LEU A 60 -21.90 -7.64 -0.86
CA LEU A 60 -20.96 -7.67 -1.98
C LEU A 60 -20.87 -6.30 -2.67
N GLY A 61 -22.00 -5.62 -2.88
CA GLY A 61 -22.02 -4.26 -3.43
C GLY A 61 -21.30 -3.24 -2.56
N ILE A 62 -21.30 -3.42 -1.23
CA ILE A 62 -20.49 -2.60 -0.31
C ILE A 62 -19.00 -2.88 -0.54
N ILE A 63 -18.57 -4.13 -0.69
CA ILE A 63 -17.16 -4.46 -0.96
C ILE A 63 -16.72 -3.96 -2.34
N ASP A 64 -17.54 -4.11 -3.38
CA ASP A 64 -17.21 -3.63 -4.73
C ASP A 64 -17.07 -2.10 -4.78
N GLY A 65 -17.92 -1.38 -4.05
CA GLY A 65 -17.79 0.06 -3.87
C GLY A 65 -16.50 0.45 -3.14
N TYR A 66 -16.13 -0.32 -2.10
CA TYR A 66 -14.88 -0.11 -1.38
C TYR A 66 -13.67 -0.33 -2.28
N GLU A 67 -13.65 -1.44 -3.03
CA GLU A 67 -12.58 -1.77 -3.97
C GLU A 67 -12.38 -0.67 -5.02
N SER A 68 -13.48 -0.16 -5.59
CA SER A 68 -13.42 0.91 -6.60
C SER A 68 -12.78 2.19 -6.05
N GLU A 69 -13.20 2.62 -4.86
CA GLU A 69 -12.62 3.81 -4.20
C GLU A 69 -11.16 3.58 -3.77
N LEU A 70 -10.83 2.36 -3.31
CA LEU A 70 -9.45 1.99 -3.01
C LEU A 70 -8.54 2.12 -4.22
N TRP A 71 -8.95 1.60 -5.39
CA TRP A 71 -8.18 1.73 -6.61
C TRP A 71 -7.98 3.18 -7.03
N ARG A 72 -9.01 4.03 -6.86
CA ARG A 72 -8.88 5.48 -7.08
C ARG A 72 -7.79 6.09 -6.19
N LEU A 73 -7.80 5.78 -4.89
CA LEU A 73 -6.80 6.28 -3.93
C LEU A 73 -5.39 5.75 -4.21
N VAL A 74 -5.25 4.46 -4.56
CA VAL A 74 -3.96 3.85 -4.96
C VAL A 74 -3.36 4.63 -6.14
N ASN A 75 -4.16 4.90 -7.18
CA ASN A 75 -3.69 5.61 -8.37
C ASN A 75 -3.27 7.05 -8.05
N GLN A 76 -3.99 7.72 -7.15
CA GLN A 76 -3.61 9.06 -6.67
C GLN A 76 -2.30 9.02 -5.86
N ALA A 77 -2.12 8.03 -4.99
CA ALA A 77 -0.90 7.85 -4.21
C ALA A 77 0.32 7.62 -5.12
N GLN A 78 0.18 6.78 -6.14
CA GLN A 78 1.22 6.55 -7.16
C GLN A 78 1.56 7.84 -7.90
N THR A 79 0.55 8.63 -8.29
CA THR A 79 0.75 9.93 -8.97
C THR A 79 1.56 10.90 -8.11
N ILE A 80 1.23 11.00 -6.80
CA ILE A 80 1.97 11.85 -5.85
C ILE A 80 3.40 11.34 -5.68
N GLN A 81 3.59 10.03 -5.56
CA GLN A 81 4.93 9.45 -5.44
C GLN A 81 5.80 9.76 -6.66
N ASP A 82 5.25 9.62 -7.87
CA ASP A 82 5.96 9.98 -9.10
C ASP A 82 6.29 11.49 -9.15
N GLN A 83 5.40 12.34 -8.64
CA GLN A 83 5.67 13.78 -8.50
C GLN A 83 6.80 14.05 -7.52
N ILE A 84 6.83 13.38 -6.35
CA ILE A 84 7.91 13.51 -5.37
C ILE A 84 9.25 13.11 -5.99
N VAL A 85 9.31 11.98 -6.70
CA VAL A 85 10.52 11.54 -7.41
C VAL A 85 10.96 12.57 -8.45
N ARG A 86 10.03 13.11 -9.25
CA ARG A 86 10.33 14.15 -10.25
C ARG A 86 10.83 15.45 -9.63
N VAL A 87 10.20 15.92 -8.55
CA VAL A 87 10.59 17.15 -7.85
C VAL A 87 11.95 16.98 -7.17
N ASN A 88 12.21 15.83 -6.53
CA ASN A 88 13.53 15.53 -5.94
C ASN A 88 14.67 15.48 -6.97
N ALA A 89 14.38 15.11 -8.22
CA ALA A 89 15.36 15.09 -9.30
C ALA A 89 15.59 16.48 -9.94
N ASN A 90 14.74 17.47 -9.64
CA ASN A 90 14.82 18.81 -10.19
C ASN A 90 15.64 19.73 -9.27
N TYR A 91 16.82 20.17 -9.70
CA TYR A 91 17.69 21.06 -8.92
C TYR A 91 17.12 22.46 -8.67
N ASP A 92 16.13 22.88 -9.47
CA ASP A 92 15.44 24.17 -9.29
C ASP A 92 14.23 24.06 -8.35
N ALA A 93 13.86 22.85 -7.92
CA ALA A 93 12.75 22.66 -7.01
C ALA A 93 13.05 23.23 -5.62
N THR A 94 12.03 23.82 -5.01
CA THR A 94 12.11 24.36 -3.66
C THR A 94 11.66 23.34 -2.62
N GLN A 95 12.06 23.54 -1.37
CA GLN A 95 11.52 22.77 -0.24
C GLN A 95 9.99 22.85 -0.18
N LYS A 96 9.41 24.01 -0.50
CA LYS A 96 7.96 24.22 -0.48
C LYS A 96 7.23 23.33 -1.48
N ASP A 97 7.84 23.03 -2.62
CA ASP A 97 7.25 22.14 -3.63
C ASP A 97 7.11 20.71 -3.09
N LEU A 98 8.10 20.23 -2.33
CA LEU A 98 8.04 18.93 -1.65
C LEU A 98 7.04 18.94 -0.48
N GLU A 99 6.99 20.02 0.31
CA GLU A 99 6.04 20.15 1.42
C GLU A 99 4.58 20.02 0.95
N VAL A 100 4.25 20.63 -0.20
CA VAL A 100 2.91 20.50 -0.80
C VAL A 100 2.59 19.05 -1.14
N LEU A 101 3.53 18.32 -1.74
CA LEU A 101 3.33 16.91 -2.10
C LEU A 101 3.18 16.01 -0.86
N TYR A 102 3.94 16.26 0.20
CA TYR A 102 3.79 15.53 1.45
C TYR A 102 2.46 15.84 2.15
N LEU A 103 1.98 17.09 2.10
CA LEU A 103 0.65 17.43 2.60
C LEU A 103 -0.45 16.70 1.82
N GLN A 104 -0.35 16.63 0.49
CA GLN A 104 -1.28 15.87 -0.34
C GLN A 104 -1.25 14.38 0.00
N SER A 105 -0.06 13.80 0.21
CA SER A 105 0.09 12.41 0.63
C SER A 105 -0.57 12.15 1.99
N ASN A 106 -0.41 13.06 2.95
CA ASN A 106 -1.03 12.94 4.28
C ASN A 106 -2.56 13.01 4.22
N GLU A 107 -3.13 13.89 3.39
CA GLU A 107 -4.59 13.95 3.20
C GLU A 107 -5.12 12.66 2.55
N LEU A 108 -4.39 12.07 1.61
CA LEU A 108 -4.75 10.79 1.01
C LEU A 108 -4.75 9.65 2.05
N ILE A 109 -3.78 9.63 2.96
CA ILE A 109 -3.74 8.65 4.05
C ILE A 109 -4.96 8.80 4.97
N LYS A 110 -5.35 10.04 5.30
CA LYS A 110 -6.57 10.28 6.10
C LYS A 110 -7.82 9.80 5.35
N GLU A 111 -7.94 10.14 4.07
CA GLU A 111 -9.05 9.71 3.23
C GLU A 111 -9.16 8.18 3.17
N LEU A 112 -8.03 7.47 3.06
CA LEU A 112 -7.98 6.01 3.11
C LEU A 112 -8.49 5.46 4.45
N VAL A 113 -8.04 6.02 5.57
CA VAL A 113 -8.47 5.59 6.92
C VAL A 113 -9.98 5.80 7.10
N ASP A 114 -10.48 6.97 6.70
CA ASP A 114 -11.90 7.30 6.79
C ASP A 114 -12.73 6.40 5.88
N LEU A 115 -12.26 6.11 4.67
CA LEU A 115 -12.87 5.18 3.73
C LEU A 115 -12.99 3.79 4.36
N SER A 116 -11.88 3.22 4.85
CA SER A 116 -11.86 1.90 5.48
C SER A 116 -12.80 1.82 6.70
N ALA A 117 -12.82 2.86 7.53
CA ALA A 117 -13.69 2.92 8.71
C ALA A 117 -15.17 2.96 8.30
N ASN A 118 -15.53 3.82 7.35
CA ASN A 118 -16.91 3.95 6.85
C ASN A 118 -17.41 2.65 6.22
N TYR A 119 -16.59 1.98 5.40
CA TYR A 119 -16.96 0.70 4.80
C TYR A 119 -17.08 -0.42 5.83
N SER A 120 -16.19 -0.47 6.82
CA SER A 120 -16.30 -1.41 7.95
C SER A 120 -17.60 -1.22 8.72
N LEU A 121 -18.01 0.02 8.99
CA LEU A 121 -19.26 0.31 9.70
C LEU A 121 -20.49 -0.08 8.88
N ARG A 122 -20.48 0.20 7.57
CA ARG A 122 -21.55 -0.20 6.64
C ARG A 122 -21.67 -1.72 6.56
N LEU A 123 -20.58 -2.46 6.39
CA LEU A 123 -20.63 -3.92 6.41
C LEU A 123 -21.21 -4.43 7.74
N ARG A 124 -20.69 -3.93 8.86
CA ARG A 124 -21.14 -4.34 10.19
C ARG A 124 -22.64 -4.15 10.41
N SER A 125 -23.24 -3.08 9.87
CA SER A 125 -24.68 -2.83 10.04
C SER A 125 -25.58 -3.83 9.30
N HIS A 126 -25.03 -4.57 8.33
CA HIS A 126 -25.75 -5.59 7.56
C HIS A 126 -25.42 -7.04 7.99
N CYS A 127 -24.36 -7.25 8.77
CA CYS A 127 -23.97 -8.56 9.27
C CYS A 127 -24.57 -8.86 10.65
N THR A 128 -24.83 -10.14 10.92
CA THR A 128 -24.98 -10.66 12.29
C THR A 128 -23.65 -10.61 13.04
N GLU A 129 -23.68 -10.81 14.35
CA GLU A 129 -22.44 -10.85 15.16
C GLU A 129 -21.51 -12.00 14.75
N ASP A 130 -22.07 -13.19 14.50
CA ASP A 130 -21.31 -14.38 14.12
C ASP A 130 -20.72 -14.26 12.70
N GLU A 131 -21.49 -13.72 11.75
CA GLU A 131 -21.01 -13.41 10.40
C GLU A 131 -19.85 -12.40 10.47
N TRP A 132 -20.02 -11.31 11.25
CA TRP A 132 -19.01 -10.28 11.39
C TRP A 132 -17.71 -10.80 12.01
N ALA A 133 -17.82 -11.64 13.05
CA ALA A 133 -16.66 -12.25 13.70
C ALA A 133 -15.86 -13.13 12.74
N GLN A 134 -16.53 -13.86 11.85
CA GLN A 134 -15.88 -14.70 10.85
C GLN A 134 -15.23 -13.88 9.74
N ILE A 135 -15.95 -12.91 9.17
CA ILE A 135 -15.44 -12.02 8.11
C ILE A 135 -14.20 -11.23 8.60
N THR A 136 -14.24 -10.73 9.84
CA THR A 136 -13.13 -9.94 10.40
C THR A 136 -12.04 -10.75 11.09
N GLY A 137 -12.31 -12.02 11.42
CA GLY A 137 -11.37 -12.91 12.11
C GLY A 137 -10.14 -13.28 11.28
N GLU A 138 -10.24 -13.13 9.95
CA GLU A 138 -9.11 -13.28 9.04
C GLU A 138 -8.05 -12.19 9.23
N LYS A 139 -6.80 -12.61 9.46
CA LYS A 139 -5.67 -11.73 9.80
C LYS A 139 -4.91 -11.18 8.58
N VAL A 140 -5.49 -11.22 7.40
CA VAL A 140 -4.82 -10.76 6.19
C VAL A 140 -4.81 -9.22 6.19
N PRO A 141 -3.64 -8.56 6.20
CA PRO A 141 -3.58 -7.10 6.16
C PRO A 141 -4.10 -6.60 4.82
N ALA A 142 -4.96 -5.58 4.83
CA ALA A 142 -5.53 -4.96 3.63
C ALA A 142 -4.49 -4.18 2.82
N PHE A 143 -3.45 -3.66 3.48
CA PHE A 143 -2.44 -2.81 2.88
C PHE A 143 -1.05 -3.21 3.33
N LYS A 144 -0.07 -3.00 2.46
CA LYS A 144 1.34 -3.05 2.79
C LYS A 144 1.99 -1.74 2.40
N PHE A 145 2.63 -1.10 3.37
CA PHE A 145 3.52 0.02 3.13
C PHE A 145 4.94 -0.52 3.00
N THR A 146 5.58 -0.25 1.87
CA THR A 146 7.01 -0.53 1.69
C THR A 146 7.73 0.81 1.67
N PHE A 147 8.66 1.00 2.61
CA PHE A 147 9.48 2.20 2.75
C PHE A 147 10.89 1.92 2.23
#